data_AF-A0A2S6UM71-F1
#
_entry.id   AF-A0A2S6UM71-F1
#
_cell.length_a   1.000
_cell.length_b   1.000
_cell.length_c   1.000
_cell.angle_alpha   90.00
_cell.angle_beta   90.00
_cell.angle_gamma   90.00
#
_symmetry.space_group_name_H-M   'P 1'
#
loop_
_entity.id
_entity.type
_entity.pdbx_description
1 polymer ?
#
loop_
_entity_poly.entity_id
_entity_poly.type
_entity_poly.pdbx_seq_one_letter_code
_entity_poly.pdbx_strand_id
1 'polypeptide(L)'
;MTINLSIPEPAELHPKITVIGVGGAGGNAVNNMIDADLGGVEFMVLNTDSQSLSQSLAERKIQLGVGVTQGLGAGSNPEVGKKSAEESLPEIMEALAGSHMVFITAGMGGGTGSGASPVIAKACREAGILTVGVITKPFQFEGAHRMSIAEAGTKSLEECVDTLIIIPNQNLFRVANEKTTFADAFKMADDVLYSGVRSVTDLMVMPGLINLDFADVRSIMMEMGKAMMGTGESSGENRAIEAAEAAIANPLLDDVSMKGARGVLINITGGPDMTLYEVDEAANRIRDEVDPDANIIFGSIFETDIEGKIRVSVVATGIEKESMQNPTIHSLYSDSQNLNNQSVSNSSSFGIRSQTPLAKEMNIKQQEDGMLSNKEVTMSQDSDQVEKSIENNINDRIDNFAEDTDEFLTDVYEADQSETFVPPPAIKPGGEEEQLEKPDPFVEAALANSKSEPSKQVKKSSALLDKMVSVSLRKKDSTSGND
;
A
#
# COMPACT_ATOMS: atom_id res chain seq x y z
N MET A 1 10.52 26.94 53.57
CA MET A 1 9.85 26.16 52.51
C MET A 1 10.92 25.79 51.50
N THR A 2 11.13 24.50 51.24
CA THR A 2 12.08 24.05 50.23
C THR A 2 11.44 24.26 48.86
N ILE A 3 12.07 25.07 48.01
CA ILE A 3 11.59 25.26 46.64
C ILE A 3 12.06 24.05 45.85
N ASN A 4 11.15 23.11 45.58
CA ASN A 4 11.39 22.04 44.61
C ASN A 4 11.41 22.67 43.21
N LEU A 5 12.59 23.01 42.74
CA LEU A 5 12.81 23.43 41.37
C LEU A 5 12.86 22.17 40.50
N SER A 6 11.70 21.65 40.12
CA SER A 6 11.60 20.67 39.04
C SER A 6 12.06 21.36 37.76
N ILE A 7 13.27 21.01 37.30
CA ILE A 7 13.71 21.34 35.94
C ILE A 7 12.65 20.70 35.03
N PRO A 8 11.95 21.46 34.17
CA PRO A 8 11.09 20.84 33.17
C PRO A 8 11.99 19.95 32.31
N GLU A 9 11.68 18.67 32.24
CA GLU A 9 12.41 17.78 31.33
C GLU A 9 12.32 18.38 29.93
N PRO A 10 13.45 18.51 29.20
CA PRO A 10 13.40 19.01 27.84
C PRO A 10 12.49 18.06 27.07
N ALA A 11 11.39 18.57 26.52
CA ALA A 11 10.54 17.77 25.66
C ALA A 11 11.40 17.30 24.49
N GLU A 12 11.70 16.01 24.44
CA GLU A 12 12.34 15.41 23.28
C GLU A 12 11.32 15.39 22.16
N LEU A 13 11.38 16.42 21.31
CA LEU A 13 10.49 16.65 20.18
C LEU A 13 10.86 15.71 19.00
N HIS A 14 10.78 14.40 19.25
CA HIS A 14 10.86 13.40 18.19
C HIS A 14 9.62 13.50 17.29
N PRO A 15 9.76 13.32 15.97
CA PRO A 15 8.62 13.36 15.06
C PRO A 15 7.66 12.22 15.39
N LYS A 16 6.42 12.54 15.75
CA LYS A 16 5.39 11.53 16.01
C LYS A 16 4.90 10.94 14.68
N ILE A 17 5.28 9.69 14.42
CA ILE A 17 4.89 8.91 13.24
C ILE A 17 3.77 7.94 13.61
N THR A 18 2.74 7.83 12.77
CA THR A 18 1.65 6.86 12.96
C THR A 18 1.49 5.98 11.71
N VAL A 19 1.39 4.66 11.89
CA VAL A 19 1.12 3.70 10.82
C VAL A 19 -0.32 3.19 10.95
N ILE A 20 -1.10 3.40 9.89
CA ILE A 20 -2.53 3.11 9.81
C ILE A 20 -2.78 1.96 8.85
N GLY A 21 -3.21 0.82 9.37
CA GLY A 21 -3.67 -0.33 8.58
C GLY A 21 -5.15 -0.22 8.25
N VAL A 22 -5.50 -0.09 6.96
CA VAL A 22 -6.89 0.08 6.50
C VAL A 22 -7.42 -1.21 5.85
N GLY A 23 -8.52 -1.72 6.40
CA GLY A 23 -9.13 -3.00 5.99
C GLY A 23 -8.31 -4.22 6.39
N GLY A 24 -8.70 -5.40 5.89
CA GLY A 24 -8.07 -6.68 6.28
C GLY A 24 -6.57 -6.75 5.96
N ALA A 25 -6.18 -6.48 4.71
CA ALA A 25 -4.77 -6.52 4.30
C ALA A 25 -3.91 -5.47 5.01
N GLY A 26 -4.41 -4.24 5.21
CA GLY A 26 -3.70 -3.23 6.00
C GLY A 26 -3.54 -3.63 7.47
N GLY A 27 -4.55 -4.26 8.06
CA GLY A 27 -4.49 -4.83 9.41
C GLY A 27 -3.48 -5.98 9.54
N ASN A 28 -3.40 -6.86 8.54
CA ASN A 28 -2.39 -7.93 8.48
C ASN A 28 -0.98 -7.36 8.39
N ALA A 29 -0.75 -6.39 7.50
CA ALA A 29 0.54 -5.72 7.37
C ALA A 29 0.97 -5.03 8.67
N VAL A 30 0.05 -4.34 9.36
CA VAL A 30 0.33 -3.75 10.70
C VAL A 30 0.64 -4.82 11.74
N ASN A 31 -0.08 -5.95 11.77
CA ASN A 31 0.27 -7.05 12.67
C ASN A 31 1.68 -7.59 12.36
N ASN A 32 2.05 -7.76 11.08
CA ASN A 32 3.40 -8.19 10.67
C ASN A 32 4.47 -7.17 11.09
N MET A 33 4.19 -5.86 11.00
CA MET A 33 5.09 -4.80 11.47
C MET A 33 5.29 -4.80 12.99
N ILE A 34 4.26 -5.15 13.76
CA ILE A 34 4.33 -5.31 15.22
C ILE A 34 5.10 -6.57 15.58
N ASP A 35 4.83 -7.71 14.93
CA ASP A 35 5.54 -8.97 15.14
C ASP A 35 7.04 -8.88 14.73
N ALA A 36 7.37 -7.96 13.82
CA ALA A 36 8.73 -7.63 13.38
C ALA A 36 9.39 -6.47 14.16
N ASP A 37 8.82 -6.07 15.30
CA ASP A 37 9.35 -5.08 16.27
C ASP A 37 9.77 -3.74 15.64
N LEU A 38 8.95 -3.19 14.73
CA LEU A 38 9.20 -1.89 14.12
C LEU A 38 9.05 -0.75 15.16
N GLY A 39 10.18 -0.23 15.63
CA GLY A 39 10.24 0.80 16.67
C GLY A 39 9.82 2.21 16.23
N GLY A 40 9.48 3.05 17.22
CA GLY A 40 9.29 4.49 17.08
C GLY A 40 8.05 4.95 16.29
N VAL A 41 7.11 4.05 16.02
CA VAL A 41 5.84 4.36 15.35
C VAL A 41 4.64 3.98 16.23
N GLU A 42 3.57 4.78 16.18
CA GLU A 42 2.28 4.38 16.77
C GLU A 42 1.47 3.56 15.77
N PHE A 43 0.96 2.39 16.16
CA PHE A 43 0.12 1.56 15.30
C PHE A 43 -1.38 1.78 15.51
N MET A 44 -2.09 1.90 14.40
CA MET A 44 -3.55 2.02 14.35
C MET A 44 -4.13 1.09 13.28
N VAL A 45 -5.25 0.43 13.56
CA VAL A 45 -6.00 -0.36 12.56
C VAL A 45 -7.43 0.13 12.45
N LEU A 46 -7.87 0.32 11.20
CA LEU A 46 -9.16 0.85 10.80
C LEU A 46 -9.88 -0.19 9.93
N ASN A 47 -10.98 -0.78 10.42
CA ASN A 47 -11.70 -1.79 9.64
C ASN A 47 -13.22 -1.74 9.86
N THR A 48 -13.97 -2.03 8.80
CA THR A 48 -15.44 -2.24 8.84
C THR A 48 -15.83 -3.62 9.36
N ASP A 49 -14.91 -4.60 9.29
CA ASP A 49 -15.11 -5.93 9.85
C ASP A 49 -14.61 -5.98 11.30
N SER A 50 -15.56 -6.20 12.22
CA SER A 50 -15.33 -6.32 13.65
C SER A 50 -14.53 -7.57 14.04
N GLN A 51 -14.64 -8.67 13.28
CA GLN A 51 -13.90 -9.90 13.55
C GLN A 51 -12.41 -9.71 13.26
N SER A 52 -12.07 -9.21 12.06
CA SER A 52 -10.70 -8.82 11.71
C SER A 52 -10.12 -7.81 12.70
N LEU A 53 -10.89 -6.80 13.12
CA LEU A 53 -10.42 -5.79 14.06
C LEU A 53 -10.08 -6.38 15.44
N SER A 54 -10.87 -7.35 15.92
CA SER A 54 -10.63 -8.02 17.21
C SER A 54 -9.32 -8.84 17.24
N GLN A 55 -8.83 -9.27 16.08
CA GLN A 55 -7.58 -10.02 15.93
C GLN A 55 -6.33 -9.12 15.77
N SER A 56 -6.50 -7.80 15.66
CA SER A 56 -5.35 -6.91 15.49
C SER A 56 -4.58 -6.66 16.79
N LEU A 57 -3.25 -6.72 16.68
CA LEU A 57 -2.29 -6.46 17.75
C LEU A 57 -2.10 -4.97 18.05
N ALA A 58 -2.56 -4.09 17.16
CA ALA A 58 -2.39 -2.64 17.30
C ALA A 58 -3.06 -2.09 18.57
N GLU A 59 -2.43 -1.08 19.17
CA GLU A 59 -2.93 -0.40 20.36
C GLU A 59 -4.24 0.34 20.10
N ARG A 60 -4.31 1.09 18.97
CA ARG A 60 -5.50 1.83 18.55
C ARG A 60 -6.26 1.05 17.48
N LYS A 61 -7.54 0.78 17.75
CA LYS A 61 -8.45 0.04 16.88
C LYS A 61 -9.75 0.81 16.75
N ILE A 62 -10.08 1.25 15.54
CA ILE A 62 -11.32 1.98 15.24
C ILE A 62 -12.15 1.16 14.27
N GLN A 63 -13.43 0.97 14.61
CA GLN A 63 -14.38 0.28 13.74
C GLN A 63 -15.04 1.29 12.80
N LEU A 64 -14.80 1.13 11.50
CA LEU A 64 -15.35 2.00 10.47
C LEU A 64 -16.83 1.69 10.21
N GLY A 65 -17.66 2.73 10.08
CA GLY A 65 -19.04 2.60 9.58
C GLY A 65 -19.90 1.62 10.36
N VAL A 66 -20.00 1.81 11.69
CA VAL A 66 -20.81 0.95 12.56
C VAL A 66 -22.28 1.01 12.15
N GLY A 67 -22.78 2.20 11.79
CA GLY A 67 -24.14 2.40 11.28
C GLY A 67 -24.35 1.81 9.88
N VAL A 68 -23.36 1.92 8.99
CA VAL A 68 -23.45 1.43 7.60
C VAL A 68 -23.30 -0.09 7.47
N THR A 69 -22.35 -0.70 8.19
CA THR A 69 -21.95 -2.10 7.96
C THR A 69 -22.37 -3.07 9.07
N GLN A 70 -22.79 -2.56 10.24
CA GLN A 70 -23.07 -3.34 11.44
C GLN A 70 -21.90 -4.25 11.88
N GLY A 71 -20.66 -3.92 11.47
CA GLY A 71 -19.46 -4.69 11.78
C GLY A 71 -19.23 -5.93 10.92
N LEU A 72 -19.96 -6.09 9.81
CA LEU A 72 -19.89 -7.23 8.87
C LEU A 72 -18.94 -6.99 7.67
N GLY A 73 -18.24 -5.85 7.64
CA GLY A 73 -17.35 -5.50 6.54
C GLY A 73 -18.04 -4.84 5.33
N ALA A 74 -17.24 -4.35 4.39
CA ALA A 74 -17.71 -3.61 3.22
C ALA A 74 -18.15 -4.48 2.01
N GLY A 75 -18.16 -5.81 2.12
CA GLY A 75 -18.67 -6.70 1.07
C GLY A 75 -17.97 -6.58 -0.30
N SER A 76 -16.69 -6.23 -0.33
CA SER A 76 -15.93 -5.87 -1.55
C SER A 76 -16.41 -4.61 -2.30
N ASN A 77 -17.32 -3.81 -1.73
CA ASN A 77 -17.82 -2.58 -2.33
C ASN A 77 -17.04 -1.34 -1.81
N PRO A 78 -16.30 -0.61 -2.67
CA PRO A 78 -15.57 0.59 -2.27
C PRO A 78 -16.45 1.72 -1.74
N GLU A 79 -17.66 1.92 -2.27
CA GLU A 79 -18.56 2.99 -1.81
C GLU A 79 -19.05 2.76 -0.37
N VAL A 80 -19.15 1.49 0.05
CA VAL A 80 -19.44 1.14 1.45
C VAL A 80 -18.24 1.46 2.33
N GLY A 81 -17.02 1.13 1.90
CA GLY A 81 -15.79 1.48 2.60
C GLY A 81 -15.60 2.99 2.76
N LYS A 82 -15.87 3.75 1.70
CA LYS A 82 -15.83 5.22 1.67
C LYS A 82 -16.80 5.83 2.68
N LYS A 83 -18.09 5.50 2.60
CA LYS A 83 -19.12 6.00 3.54
C LYS A 83 -18.81 5.63 5.00
N SER A 84 -18.23 4.44 5.21
CA SER A 84 -17.80 3.99 6.53
C SER A 84 -16.65 4.83 7.11
N ALA A 85 -15.74 5.31 6.26
CA ALA A 85 -14.68 6.23 6.67
C ALA A 85 -15.20 7.66 6.88
N GLU A 86 -16.15 8.12 6.07
CA GLU A 86 -16.83 9.41 6.24
C GLU A 86 -17.61 9.47 7.56
N GLU A 87 -18.27 8.37 7.97
CA GLU A 87 -18.96 8.23 9.27
C GLU A 87 -17.98 8.36 10.46
N SER A 88 -16.85 7.63 10.40
CA SER A 88 -15.88 7.54 11.50
C SER A 88 -14.78 8.62 11.47
N LEU A 89 -14.81 9.56 10.50
CA LEU A 89 -13.74 10.53 10.29
C LEU A 89 -13.37 11.38 11.52
N PRO A 90 -14.33 11.85 12.35
CA PRO A 90 -14.00 12.63 13.55
C PRO A 90 -13.16 11.85 14.56
N GLU A 91 -13.48 10.57 14.77
CA GLU A 91 -12.76 9.67 15.68
C GLU A 91 -11.33 9.38 15.18
N ILE A 92 -11.18 9.19 13.87
CA ILE A 92 -9.87 8.99 13.22
C ILE A 92 -8.99 10.23 13.40
N MET A 93 -9.53 11.44 13.15
CA MET A 93 -8.76 12.67 13.27
C MET A 93 -8.42 13.03 14.72
N GLU A 94 -9.28 12.70 15.69
CA GLU A 94 -8.94 12.81 17.12
C GLU A 94 -7.80 11.86 17.49
N ALA A 95 -7.83 10.61 17.02
CA ALA A 95 -6.80 9.62 17.29
C ALA A 95 -5.45 9.89 16.60
N LEU A 96 -5.43 10.74 15.57
CA LEU A 96 -4.24 11.22 14.85
C LEU A 96 -3.74 12.60 15.33
N ALA A 97 -4.34 13.16 16.38
CA ALA A 97 -3.91 14.44 16.93
C ALA A 97 -2.41 14.43 17.32
N GLY A 98 -1.68 15.43 16.83
CA GLY A 98 -0.25 15.61 17.07
C GLY A 98 0.68 14.71 16.23
N SER A 99 0.17 13.87 15.34
CA SER A 99 1.00 13.10 14.41
C SER A 99 1.54 14.03 13.31
N HIS A 100 2.85 13.94 13.05
CA HIS A 100 3.56 14.76 12.05
C HIS A 100 3.59 14.08 10.68
N MET A 101 3.59 12.75 10.70
CA MET A 101 3.61 11.89 9.52
C MET A 101 2.69 10.69 9.74
N VAL A 102 1.98 10.31 8.67
CA VAL A 102 1.07 9.18 8.66
C VAL A 102 1.38 8.29 7.46
N PHE A 103 1.63 7.00 7.73
CA PHE A 103 1.68 5.96 6.72
C PHE A 103 0.32 5.27 6.64
N ILE A 104 -0.29 5.21 5.46
CA ILE A 104 -1.56 4.52 5.22
C ILE A 104 -1.27 3.25 4.43
N THR A 105 -1.33 2.10 5.09
CA THR A 105 -1.14 0.78 4.47
C THR A 105 -2.47 0.09 4.19
N ALA A 106 -2.66 -0.36 2.95
CA ALA A 106 -3.89 -0.98 2.49
C ALA A 106 -3.67 -1.91 1.28
N GLY A 107 -4.40 -3.03 1.27
CA GLY A 107 -4.55 -3.85 0.07
C GLY A 107 -5.68 -3.33 -0.81
N MET A 108 -5.35 -2.99 -2.05
CA MET A 108 -6.30 -2.47 -3.04
C MET A 108 -7.06 -3.62 -3.73
N GLY A 109 -8.26 -3.31 -4.21
CA GLY A 109 -9.17 -4.29 -4.84
C GLY A 109 -10.26 -4.85 -3.90
N GLY A 110 -10.13 -4.62 -2.59
CA GLY A 110 -11.20 -4.85 -1.61
C GLY A 110 -12.14 -3.64 -1.45
N GLY A 111 -13.18 -3.78 -0.63
CA GLY A 111 -14.11 -2.67 -0.35
C GLY A 111 -13.53 -1.63 0.62
N THR A 112 -13.14 -2.07 1.82
CA THR A 112 -12.66 -1.18 2.89
C THR A 112 -11.36 -0.47 2.51
N GLY A 113 -10.32 -1.21 2.10
CA GLY A 113 -9.03 -0.62 1.72
C GLY A 113 -9.15 0.41 0.60
N SER A 114 -9.78 0.03 -0.53
CA SER A 114 -9.90 0.91 -1.71
C SER A 114 -10.83 2.11 -1.48
N GLY A 115 -11.86 1.98 -0.64
CA GLY A 115 -12.84 3.04 -0.38
C GLY A 115 -12.47 4.00 0.76
N ALA A 116 -11.95 3.47 1.87
CA ALA A 116 -11.65 4.25 3.08
C ALA A 116 -10.32 5.00 2.98
N SER A 117 -9.28 4.37 2.42
CA SER A 117 -7.91 4.95 2.42
C SER A 117 -7.84 6.34 1.78
N PRO A 118 -8.50 6.63 0.63
CA PRO A 118 -8.49 7.97 0.05
C PRO A 118 -9.16 9.03 0.94
N VAL A 119 -10.24 8.68 1.64
CA VAL A 119 -10.95 9.59 2.56
C VAL A 119 -10.05 9.97 3.73
N ILE A 120 -9.40 8.97 4.33
CA ILE A 120 -8.49 9.15 5.47
C ILE A 120 -7.27 9.96 5.02
N ALA A 121 -6.65 9.59 3.90
CA ALA A 121 -5.49 10.31 3.33
C ALA A 121 -5.78 11.80 3.12
N LYS A 122 -6.93 12.10 2.51
CA LYS A 122 -7.36 13.47 2.26
C LYS A 122 -7.47 14.27 3.55
N ALA A 123 -8.11 13.71 4.58
CA ALA A 123 -8.26 14.39 5.87
C ALA A 123 -6.92 14.62 6.59
N CYS A 124 -5.99 13.65 6.53
CA CYS A 124 -4.62 13.82 7.04
C CYS A 124 -3.88 14.96 6.33
N ARG A 125 -3.94 14.99 4.99
CA ARG A 125 -3.29 16.01 4.16
C ARG A 125 -3.90 17.40 4.37
N GLU A 126 -5.22 17.50 4.48
CA GLU A 126 -5.94 18.75 4.84
C GLU A 126 -5.59 19.25 6.25
N ALA A 127 -5.28 18.35 7.19
CA ALA A 127 -4.76 18.69 8.51
C ALA A 127 -3.26 19.04 8.53
N GLY A 128 -2.56 18.98 7.39
CA GLY A 128 -1.14 19.32 7.26
C GLY A 128 -0.17 18.21 7.70
N ILE A 129 -0.65 16.98 7.87
CA ILE A 129 0.15 15.80 8.22
C ILE A 129 0.78 15.26 6.93
N LEU A 130 2.10 14.99 6.95
CA LEU A 130 2.78 14.36 5.80
C LEU A 130 2.21 12.96 5.58
N THR A 131 1.51 12.77 4.47
CA THR A 131 0.68 11.56 4.25
C THR A 131 1.29 10.69 3.16
N VAL A 132 1.74 9.50 3.53
CA VAL A 132 2.36 8.52 2.62
C VAL A 132 1.46 7.29 2.50
N GLY A 133 0.97 7.00 1.30
CA GLY A 133 0.29 5.74 1.01
C GLY A 133 1.31 4.64 0.69
N VAL A 134 1.15 3.45 1.27
CA VAL A 134 1.96 2.26 0.96
C VAL A 134 1.00 1.10 0.68
N ILE A 135 0.78 0.78 -0.60
CA ILE A 135 -0.35 -0.05 -1.01
C ILE A 135 0.05 -1.25 -1.85
N THR A 136 -0.70 -2.34 -1.74
CA THR A 136 -0.55 -3.51 -2.63
C THR A 136 -1.64 -3.54 -3.70
N LYS A 137 -1.25 -3.80 -4.96
CA LYS A 137 -2.19 -4.21 -6.02
C LYS A 137 -2.37 -5.73 -5.99
N PRO A 138 -3.58 -6.26 -6.22
CA PRO A 138 -3.88 -7.68 -6.09
C PRO A 138 -3.14 -8.54 -7.13
N PHE A 139 -3.00 -9.84 -6.87
CA PHE A 139 -2.46 -10.77 -7.86
C PHE A 139 -3.44 -10.96 -9.02
N GLN A 140 -2.94 -11.28 -10.22
CA GLN A 140 -3.81 -11.51 -11.39
C GLN A 140 -4.82 -12.66 -11.19
N PHE A 141 -4.46 -13.69 -10.41
CA PHE A 141 -5.34 -14.81 -10.10
C PHE A 141 -6.56 -14.41 -9.25
N GLU A 142 -6.53 -13.27 -8.55
CA GLU A 142 -7.66 -12.78 -7.75
C GLU A 142 -8.81 -12.24 -8.61
N GLY A 143 -8.58 -12.10 -9.92
CA GLY A 143 -9.58 -11.78 -10.91
C GLY A 143 -9.62 -10.31 -11.32
N ALA A 144 -9.99 -10.08 -12.59
CA ALA A 144 -10.00 -8.75 -13.21
C ALA A 144 -10.89 -7.72 -12.48
N HIS A 145 -11.94 -8.17 -11.78
CA HIS A 145 -12.81 -7.27 -11.01
C HIS A 145 -12.08 -6.62 -9.82
N ARG A 146 -11.32 -7.40 -9.04
CA ARG A 146 -10.46 -6.86 -7.96
C ARG A 146 -9.40 -5.93 -8.52
N MET A 147 -8.76 -6.29 -9.64
CA MET A 147 -7.78 -5.41 -10.28
C MET A 147 -8.41 -4.08 -10.74
N SER A 148 -9.62 -4.09 -11.33
CA SER A 148 -10.32 -2.87 -11.73
C SER A 148 -10.69 -1.98 -10.55
N ILE A 149 -11.09 -2.56 -9.41
CA ILE A 149 -11.30 -1.82 -8.16
C ILE A 149 -9.97 -1.25 -7.66
N ALA A 150 -8.89 -2.01 -7.76
CA ALA A 150 -7.58 -1.61 -7.29
C ALA A 150 -7.00 -0.42 -8.08
N GLU A 151 -7.12 -0.41 -9.40
CA GLU A 151 -6.71 0.74 -10.24
C GLU A 151 -7.51 2.00 -9.88
N ALA A 152 -8.83 1.89 -9.72
CA ALA A 152 -9.68 3.01 -9.33
C ALA A 152 -9.31 3.56 -7.93
N GLY A 153 -9.18 2.69 -6.94
CA GLY A 153 -8.77 3.07 -5.58
C GLY A 153 -7.35 3.64 -5.51
N THR A 154 -6.41 3.09 -6.29
CA THR A 154 -5.03 3.59 -6.43
C THR A 154 -5.05 5.03 -6.92
N LYS A 155 -5.79 5.31 -8.02
CA LYS A 155 -5.88 6.66 -8.58
C LYS A 155 -6.52 7.66 -7.60
N SER A 156 -7.62 7.27 -6.94
CA SER A 156 -8.26 8.14 -5.94
C SER A 156 -7.35 8.40 -4.73
N LEU A 157 -6.53 7.43 -4.32
CA LEU A 157 -5.57 7.62 -3.24
C LEU A 157 -4.41 8.53 -3.66
N GLU A 158 -3.91 8.40 -4.89
CA GLU A 158 -2.84 9.22 -5.47
C GLU A 158 -3.14 10.72 -5.43
N GLU A 159 -4.39 11.10 -5.71
CA GLU A 159 -4.87 12.49 -5.62
C GLU A 159 -4.93 13.02 -4.17
N CYS A 160 -4.95 12.13 -3.17
CA CYS A 160 -5.18 12.43 -1.76
C CYS A 160 -3.93 12.35 -0.86
N VAL A 161 -2.85 11.70 -1.30
CA VAL A 161 -1.57 11.58 -0.55
C VAL A 161 -0.51 12.55 -1.07
N ASP A 162 0.57 12.72 -0.31
CA ASP A 162 1.75 13.46 -0.77
C ASP A 162 2.71 12.57 -1.59
N THR A 163 2.86 11.31 -1.15
CA THR A 163 3.60 10.24 -1.85
C THR A 163 2.83 8.93 -1.80
N LEU A 164 2.79 8.18 -2.91
CA LEU A 164 2.15 6.87 -3.03
C LEU A 164 3.15 5.79 -3.47
N ILE A 165 3.55 4.93 -2.54
CA ILE A 165 4.34 3.73 -2.83
C ILE A 165 3.40 2.61 -3.28
N ILE A 166 3.57 2.12 -4.51
CA ILE A 166 2.73 1.08 -5.11
C ILE A 166 3.54 -0.22 -5.20
N ILE A 167 3.03 -1.28 -4.57
CA ILE A 167 3.62 -2.63 -4.59
C ILE A 167 2.73 -3.54 -5.47
N PRO A 168 3.17 -3.90 -6.69
CA PRO A 168 2.45 -4.86 -7.51
C PRO A 168 2.71 -6.29 -6.99
N ASN A 169 1.72 -6.93 -6.35
CA ASN A 169 1.89 -8.30 -5.83
C ASN A 169 2.29 -9.30 -6.93
N GLN A 170 1.92 -9.02 -8.18
CA GLN A 170 2.36 -9.82 -9.33
C GLN A 170 3.89 -9.93 -9.45
N ASN A 171 4.66 -8.92 -9.02
CA ASN A 171 6.12 -8.94 -9.10
C ASN A 171 6.76 -9.81 -8.01
N LEU A 172 6.02 -10.14 -6.94
CA LEU A 172 6.46 -11.11 -5.92
C LEU A 172 6.68 -12.51 -6.54
N PHE A 173 5.97 -12.86 -7.61
CA PHE A 173 6.22 -14.11 -8.36
C PHE A 173 7.60 -14.17 -9.03
N ARG A 174 8.28 -13.04 -9.24
CA ARG A 174 9.66 -13.00 -9.75
C ARG A 174 10.71 -13.35 -8.68
N VAL A 175 10.30 -13.31 -7.40
CA VAL A 175 11.11 -13.63 -6.21
C VAL A 175 10.71 -14.99 -5.60
N ALA A 176 9.45 -15.38 -5.77
CA ALA A 176 8.90 -16.66 -5.35
C ALA A 176 9.43 -17.85 -6.17
N ASN A 177 9.29 -19.06 -5.63
CA ASN A 177 9.62 -20.31 -6.32
C ASN A 177 8.38 -21.24 -6.41
N GLU A 178 8.47 -22.33 -7.18
CA GLU A 178 7.34 -23.27 -7.39
C GLU A 178 6.79 -23.94 -6.12
N LYS A 179 7.49 -23.84 -4.97
CA LYS A 179 7.05 -24.39 -3.69
C LYS A 179 6.40 -23.35 -2.77
N THR A 180 6.44 -22.07 -3.13
CA THR A 180 5.82 -20.98 -2.38
C THR A 180 4.32 -21.25 -2.25
N THR A 181 3.80 -21.35 -1.03
CA THR A 181 2.37 -21.54 -0.82
C THR A 181 1.61 -20.22 -0.97
N PHE A 182 0.29 -20.30 -1.09
CA PHE A 182 -0.58 -19.13 -1.12
C PHE A 182 -0.41 -18.25 0.12
N ALA A 183 -0.24 -18.86 1.31
CA ALA A 183 -0.02 -18.13 2.56
C ALA A 183 1.34 -17.40 2.54
N ASP A 184 2.40 -18.05 2.06
CA ASP A 184 3.72 -17.44 1.93
C ASP A 184 3.72 -16.26 0.93
N ALA A 185 2.91 -16.34 -0.14
CA ALA A 185 2.78 -15.26 -1.12
C ALA A 185 2.15 -13.98 -0.53
N PHE A 186 1.14 -14.11 0.34
CA PHE A 186 0.60 -12.96 1.07
C PHE A 186 1.55 -12.48 2.15
N LYS A 187 2.24 -13.38 2.86
CA LYS A 187 3.28 -12.97 3.82
C LYS A 187 4.40 -12.17 3.15
N MET A 188 4.87 -12.57 1.97
CA MET A 188 5.84 -11.78 1.21
C MET A 188 5.31 -10.40 0.80
N ALA A 189 4.00 -10.24 0.58
CA ALA A 189 3.41 -8.92 0.36
C ALA A 189 3.44 -8.06 1.65
N ASP A 190 3.12 -8.66 2.80
CA ASP A 190 3.19 -8.01 4.11
C ASP A 190 4.63 -7.66 4.52
N ASP A 191 5.63 -8.49 4.16
CA ASP A 191 7.07 -8.24 4.38
C ASP A 191 7.59 -7.10 3.49
N VAL A 192 7.05 -6.94 2.27
CA VAL A 192 7.35 -5.81 1.39
C VAL A 192 6.65 -4.53 1.86
N LEU A 193 5.42 -4.61 2.40
CA LEU A 193 4.76 -3.48 3.06
C LEU A 193 5.54 -3.01 4.30
N TYR A 194 6.00 -3.95 5.13
CA TYR A 194 6.92 -3.67 6.25
C TYR A 194 8.18 -2.97 5.76
N SER A 195 8.86 -3.52 4.74
CA SER A 195 10.06 -2.91 4.15
C SER A 195 9.80 -1.49 3.62
N GLY A 196 8.62 -1.27 3.02
CA GLY A 196 8.15 0.04 2.55
C GLY A 196 8.12 1.09 3.63
N VAL A 197 7.44 0.81 4.74
CA VAL A 197 7.38 1.73 5.90
C VAL A 197 8.76 1.86 6.55
N ARG A 198 9.41 0.72 6.85
CA ARG A 198 10.72 0.63 7.53
C ARG A 198 11.80 1.46 6.83
N SER A 199 11.85 1.41 5.49
CA SER A 199 12.85 2.13 4.70
C SER A 199 12.91 3.64 4.98
N VAL A 200 11.76 4.23 5.33
CA VAL A 200 11.60 5.66 5.62
C VAL A 200 11.62 5.94 7.13
N THR A 201 10.99 5.10 7.96
CA THR A 201 10.92 5.33 9.42
C THR A 201 12.26 5.19 10.11
N ASP A 202 13.07 4.21 9.71
CA ASP A 202 14.36 3.93 10.37
C ASP A 202 15.30 5.14 10.29
N LEU A 203 15.25 5.90 9.17
CA LEU A 203 16.06 7.10 8.94
C LEU A 203 15.77 8.26 9.91
N MET A 204 14.60 8.26 10.55
CA MET A 204 14.18 9.28 11.53
C MET A 204 14.29 8.78 12.97
N VAL A 205 13.98 7.50 13.19
CA VAL A 205 13.80 6.91 14.52
C VAL A 205 15.11 6.35 15.07
N MET A 206 15.89 5.66 14.24
CA MET A 206 17.04 4.89 14.71
C MET A 206 18.28 5.78 14.84
N PRO A 207 19.14 5.56 15.86
CA PRO A 207 20.43 6.23 15.95
C PRO A 207 21.38 5.74 14.84
N GLY A 208 21.46 6.53 13.77
CA GLY A 208 22.39 6.33 12.67
C GLY A 208 23.70 7.09 12.82
N LEU A 209 24.60 6.85 11.87
CA LEU A 209 25.86 7.60 11.73
C LEU A 209 25.59 8.95 11.04
N ILE A 210 24.59 8.97 10.16
CA ILE A 210 24.06 10.14 9.45
C ILE A 210 22.54 10.11 9.63
N ASN A 211 22.07 10.76 10.69
CA ASN A 211 20.64 10.97 10.91
C ASN A 211 20.13 12.08 9.98
N LEU A 212 18.95 11.87 9.42
CA LEU A 212 18.24 12.86 8.64
C LEU A 212 17.22 13.55 9.54
N ASP A 213 16.97 14.83 9.31
CA ASP A 213 15.89 15.53 10.01
C ASP A 213 14.54 15.31 9.32
N PHE A 214 13.45 15.61 10.04
CA PHE A 214 12.10 15.47 9.49
C PHE A 214 11.82 16.42 8.33
N ALA A 215 12.48 17.58 8.26
CA ALA A 215 12.29 18.56 7.19
C ALA A 215 12.93 18.09 5.87
N ASP A 216 14.10 17.46 5.94
CA ASP A 216 14.79 16.83 4.81
C ASP A 216 13.89 15.78 4.14
N VAL A 217 13.41 14.78 4.90
CA VAL A 217 12.52 13.74 4.34
C VAL A 217 11.19 14.33 3.86
N ARG A 218 10.61 15.27 4.61
CA ARG A 218 9.40 16.00 4.18
C ARG A 218 9.63 16.73 2.85
N SER A 219 10.80 17.31 2.62
CA SER A 219 11.12 18.01 1.37
C SER A 219 11.14 17.09 0.14
N ILE A 220 11.52 15.82 0.31
CA ILE A 220 11.50 14.82 -0.77
C ILE A 220 10.15 14.12 -0.91
N MET A 221 9.37 13.94 0.16
CA MET A 221 8.11 13.17 0.11
C MET A 221 6.86 14.04 -0.09
N MET A 222 6.98 15.37 0.00
CA MET A 222 5.85 16.29 -0.20
C MET A 222 5.54 16.50 -1.70
N GLU A 223 4.29 16.24 -2.10
CA GLU A 223 3.74 16.45 -3.46
C GLU A 223 4.47 15.75 -4.63
N MET A 224 5.12 14.62 -4.37
CA MET A 224 5.80 13.83 -5.41
C MET A 224 4.87 12.85 -6.14
N GLY A 225 3.74 12.47 -5.56
CA GLY A 225 2.83 11.50 -6.16
C GLY A 225 3.43 10.09 -6.13
N LYS A 226 3.47 9.38 -7.27
CA LYS A 226 3.95 7.99 -7.31
C LYS A 226 5.42 7.85 -6.90
N ALA A 227 5.66 6.79 -6.14
CA ALA A 227 6.95 6.33 -5.69
C ALA A 227 7.07 4.81 -5.78
N MET A 228 8.30 4.33 -5.86
CA MET A 228 8.64 2.92 -5.95
C MET A 228 9.81 2.60 -5.03
N MET A 229 9.88 1.35 -4.56
CA MET A 229 10.92 0.91 -3.63
C MET A 229 11.67 -0.31 -4.18
N GLY A 230 12.99 -0.29 -4.06
CA GLY A 230 13.86 -1.45 -4.24
C GLY A 230 14.71 -1.70 -3.00
N THR A 231 14.89 -2.96 -2.63
CA THR A 231 15.74 -3.37 -1.50
C THR A 231 16.74 -4.43 -1.93
N GLY A 232 17.96 -4.37 -1.44
CA GLY A 232 19.03 -5.33 -1.70
C GLY A 232 19.85 -5.61 -0.44
N GLU A 233 20.37 -6.82 -0.31
CA GLU A 233 21.22 -7.24 0.81
C GLU A 233 22.35 -8.11 0.27
N SER A 234 23.60 -7.82 0.65
CA SER A 234 24.76 -8.67 0.33
C SER A 234 25.75 -8.76 1.51
N SER A 235 26.74 -9.63 1.36
CA SER A 235 27.77 -9.99 2.34
C SER A 235 29.07 -10.37 1.65
N GLY A 236 30.23 -10.04 2.24
CA GLY A 236 31.55 -10.24 1.62
C GLY A 236 32.24 -8.93 1.27
N GLU A 237 33.33 -8.99 0.49
CA GLU A 237 34.20 -7.83 0.24
C GLU A 237 33.53 -6.72 -0.59
N ASN A 238 32.67 -7.06 -1.56
CA ASN A 238 31.97 -6.10 -2.42
C ASN A 238 30.50 -5.86 -2.01
N ARG A 239 30.13 -6.22 -0.76
CA ARG A 239 28.74 -6.25 -0.30
C ARG A 239 27.97 -4.94 -0.48
N ALA A 240 28.65 -3.80 -0.41
CA ALA A 240 28.03 -2.48 -0.57
C ALA A 240 27.53 -2.25 -2.01
N ILE A 241 28.41 -2.47 -2.99
CA ILE A 241 28.08 -2.34 -4.42
C ILE A 241 27.03 -3.40 -4.79
N GLU A 242 27.21 -4.65 -4.39
CA GLU A 242 26.27 -5.73 -4.69
C GLU A 242 24.87 -5.50 -4.09
N ALA A 243 24.79 -4.98 -2.85
CA ALA A 243 23.51 -4.62 -2.23
C ALA A 243 22.84 -3.44 -2.95
N ALA A 244 23.62 -2.43 -3.38
CA ALA A 244 23.12 -1.32 -4.19
C ALA A 244 22.60 -1.79 -5.56
N GLU A 245 23.33 -2.66 -6.26
CA GLU A 245 22.89 -3.24 -7.53
C GLU A 245 21.66 -4.14 -7.37
N ALA A 246 21.57 -4.94 -6.30
CA ALA A 246 20.39 -5.72 -5.98
C ALA A 246 19.17 -4.83 -5.65
N ALA A 247 19.38 -3.67 -5.01
CA ALA A 247 18.31 -2.71 -4.76
C ALA A 247 17.80 -2.07 -6.05
N ILE A 248 18.69 -1.65 -6.96
CA ILE A 248 18.36 -1.06 -8.27
C ILE A 248 17.69 -2.09 -9.20
N ALA A 249 18.15 -3.34 -9.19
CA ALA A 249 17.61 -4.42 -10.01
C ALA A 249 16.40 -5.14 -9.36
N ASN A 250 15.88 -4.63 -8.25
CA ASN A 250 14.79 -5.27 -7.52
C ASN A 250 13.50 -5.32 -8.38
N PRO A 251 12.84 -6.49 -8.53
CA PRO A 251 11.61 -6.62 -9.30
C PRO A 251 10.46 -5.68 -8.90
N LEU A 252 10.50 -5.06 -7.72
CA LEU A 252 9.51 -4.10 -7.22
C LEU A 252 9.67 -2.68 -7.80
N LEU A 253 10.81 -2.36 -8.43
CA LEU A 253 11.03 -1.09 -9.15
C LEU A 253 10.47 -1.09 -10.59
N ASP A 254 10.05 -2.25 -11.09
CA ASP A 254 9.39 -2.45 -12.40
C ASP A 254 10.20 -1.92 -13.60
N ASP A 255 9.60 -1.85 -14.80
CA ASP A 255 10.30 -1.39 -16.03
C ASP A 255 10.46 0.15 -16.09
N VAL A 256 10.16 0.87 -15.01
CA VAL A 256 10.22 2.35 -14.98
C VAL A 256 11.60 2.80 -14.55
N SER A 257 12.32 3.48 -15.46
CA SER A 257 13.70 3.86 -15.19
C SER A 257 13.82 4.83 -14.02
N MET A 258 14.70 4.50 -13.07
CA MET A 258 15.13 5.36 -11.95
C MET A 258 15.59 6.76 -12.39
N LYS A 259 15.96 6.92 -13.67
CA LYS A 259 16.31 8.18 -14.34
C LYS A 259 15.15 9.17 -14.46
N GLY A 260 13.91 8.75 -14.20
CA GLY A 260 12.76 9.66 -14.11
C GLY A 260 12.48 10.19 -12.69
N ALA A 261 13.20 9.72 -11.67
CA ALA A 261 12.94 10.08 -10.29
C ALA A 261 13.48 11.49 -9.97
N ARG A 262 12.63 12.34 -9.38
CA ARG A 262 12.97 13.72 -8.98
C ARG A 262 13.52 13.80 -7.57
N GLY A 263 13.16 12.82 -6.73
CA GLY A 263 13.63 12.68 -5.36
C GLY A 263 13.99 11.22 -5.11
N VAL A 264 15.13 10.97 -4.49
CA VAL A 264 15.60 9.62 -4.18
C VAL A 264 16.07 9.59 -2.73
N LEU A 265 15.47 8.71 -1.95
CA LEU A 265 15.83 8.44 -0.57
C LEU A 265 16.58 7.10 -0.52
N ILE A 266 17.80 7.13 0.02
CA ILE A 266 18.69 5.97 0.14
C ILE A 266 18.90 5.69 1.64
N ASN A 267 18.52 4.51 2.09
CA ASN A 267 18.78 4.02 3.44
C ASN A 267 19.81 2.87 3.37
N ILE A 268 20.96 3.05 4.02
CA ILE A 268 22.03 2.05 4.09
C ILE A 268 22.11 1.53 5.52
N THR A 269 21.70 0.29 5.74
CA THR A 269 21.75 -0.39 7.04
C THR A 269 22.91 -1.37 7.04
N GLY A 270 23.78 -1.30 8.05
CA GLY A 270 24.91 -2.22 8.20
C GLY A 270 25.26 -2.50 9.65
N GLY A 271 26.11 -3.49 9.88
CA GLY A 271 26.68 -3.75 11.21
C GLY A 271 27.70 -2.69 11.65
N PRO A 272 28.18 -2.74 12.90
CA PRO A 272 29.26 -1.86 13.40
C PRO A 272 30.58 -1.98 12.62
N ASP A 273 30.69 -3.00 11.77
CA ASP A 273 31.79 -3.25 10.83
C ASP A 273 31.65 -2.53 9.49
N MET A 274 30.53 -1.83 9.24
CA MET A 274 30.31 -1.01 8.04
C MET A 274 31.24 0.21 8.02
N THR A 275 31.95 0.39 6.92
CA THR A 275 32.92 1.47 6.71
C THR A 275 32.35 2.63 5.90
N LEU A 276 32.95 3.83 6.06
CA LEU A 276 32.59 5.00 5.27
C LEU A 276 32.79 4.78 3.75
N TYR A 277 33.77 3.97 3.37
CA TYR A 277 34.06 3.67 1.97
C TYR A 277 32.93 2.85 1.32
N GLU A 278 32.42 1.84 2.03
CA GLU A 278 31.24 1.06 1.60
C GLU A 278 29.99 1.93 1.44
N VAL A 279 29.75 2.86 2.38
CA VAL A 279 28.63 3.81 2.31
C VAL A 279 28.74 4.72 1.07
N ASP A 280 29.94 5.23 0.77
CA ASP A 280 30.20 6.07 -0.41
C ASP A 280 30.07 5.28 -1.73
N GLU A 281 30.60 4.06 -1.81
CA GLU A 281 30.46 3.20 -2.99
C GLU A 281 28.98 2.86 -3.30
N ALA A 282 28.20 2.47 -2.28
CA ALA A 282 26.77 2.19 -2.45
C ALA A 282 25.99 3.44 -2.90
N ALA A 283 26.26 4.60 -2.28
CA ALA A 283 25.58 5.85 -2.61
C ALA A 283 25.93 6.34 -4.04
N ASN A 284 27.21 6.26 -4.44
CA ASN A 284 27.63 6.65 -5.78
C ASN A 284 27.10 5.68 -6.86
N ARG A 285 27.06 4.37 -6.58
CA ARG A 285 26.48 3.38 -7.51
C ARG A 285 24.99 3.62 -7.82
N ILE A 286 24.23 4.12 -6.84
CA ILE A 286 22.83 4.53 -7.04
C ILE A 286 22.76 5.88 -7.76
N ARG A 287 23.62 6.85 -7.40
CA ARG A 287 23.70 8.16 -8.06
C ARG A 287 23.92 8.03 -9.58
N ASP A 288 24.72 7.06 -10.03
CA ASP A 288 24.98 6.81 -11.45
C ASP A 288 23.74 6.38 -12.26
N GLU A 289 22.67 5.91 -11.60
CA GLU A 289 21.48 5.36 -12.25
C GLU A 289 20.20 6.22 -12.12
N VAL A 290 20.29 7.35 -11.40
CA VAL A 290 19.22 8.34 -11.23
C VAL A 290 19.52 9.60 -12.04
N ASP A 291 18.59 10.56 -12.09
CA ASP A 291 18.83 11.82 -12.81
C ASP A 291 19.91 12.67 -12.09
N PRO A 292 20.85 13.30 -12.82
CA PRO A 292 21.85 14.19 -12.22
C PRO A 292 21.27 15.40 -11.45
N ASP A 293 20.07 15.86 -11.82
CA ASP A 293 19.35 16.95 -11.16
C ASP A 293 18.36 16.44 -10.08
N ALA A 294 18.31 15.12 -9.80
CA ALA A 294 17.48 14.55 -8.75
C ALA A 294 17.96 14.98 -7.35
N ASN A 295 17.02 15.30 -6.45
CA ASN A 295 17.34 15.52 -5.05
C ASN A 295 17.61 14.15 -4.38
N ILE A 296 18.86 13.89 -4.01
CA ILE A 296 19.26 12.62 -3.35
C ILE A 296 19.52 12.87 -1.87
N ILE A 297 18.72 12.23 -1.03
CA ILE A 297 18.93 12.14 0.41
C ILE A 297 19.46 10.73 0.72
N PHE A 298 20.50 10.65 1.55
CA PHE A 298 21.05 9.39 2.03
C PHE A 298 21.19 9.42 3.55
N GLY A 299 20.89 8.31 4.20
CA GLY A 299 21.17 8.11 5.62
C GLY A 299 21.74 6.72 5.87
N SER A 300 22.42 6.57 7.01
CA SER A 300 23.12 5.33 7.35
C SER A 300 22.89 4.92 8.79
N ILE A 301 22.54 3.64 8.99
CA ILE A 301 22.00 3.11 10.25
C ILE A 301 22.82 1.89 10.68
N PHE A 302 23.12 1.82 11.98
CA PHE A 302 23.77 0.67 12.58
C PHE A 302 22.74 -0.28 13.19
N GLU A 303 22.71 -1.52 12.70
CA GLU A 303 21.89 -2.61 13.22
C GLU A 303 22.83 -3.77 13.59
N THR A 304 22.86 -4.16 14.86
CA THR A 304 23.87 -5.15 15.34
C THR A 304 23.58 -6.56 14.82
N ASP A 305 22.32 -6.87 14.53
CA ASP A 305 21.87 -8.19 14.07
C ASP A 305 22.26 -8.52 12.62
N ILE A 306 22.81 -7.55 11.87
CA ILE A 306 23.27 -7.70 10.49
C ILE A 306 24.79 -7.56 10.33
N GLU A 307 25.58 -7.77 11.39
CA GLU A 307 27.05 -7.80 11.33
C GLU A 307 27.56 -8.70 10.18
N GLY A 308 28.51 -8.18 9.40
CA GLY A 308 29.01 -8.86 8.19
C GLY A 308 28.16 -8.65 6.93
N LYS A 309 27.00 -8.01 7.00
CA LYS A 309 26.13 -7.67 5.86
C LYS A 309 25.90 -6.17 5.70
N ILE A 310 25.51 -5.78 4.50
CA ILE A 310 24.95 -4.46 4.21
C ILE A 310 23.62 -4.65 3.48
N ARG A 311 22.59 -3.91 3.92
CA ARG A 311 21.29 -3.77 3.27
C ARG A 311 21.15 -2.34 2.74
N VAL A 312 20.72 -2.22 1.49
CA VAL A 312 20.47 -0.95 0.83
C VAL A 312 18.99 -0.91 0.42
N SER A 313 18.27 0.12 0.85
CA SER A 313 16.89 0.38 0.44
C SER A 313 16.82 1.71 -0.28
N VAL A 314 16.16 1.74 -1.43
CA VAL A 314 16.01 2.94 -2.26
C VAL A 314 14.53 3.19 -2.49
N VAL A 315 14.08 4.40 -2.16
CA VAL A 315 12.73 4.90 -2.46
C VAL A 315 12.87 6.04 -3.47
N ALA A 316 12.40 5.80 -4.70
CA ALA A 316 12.40 6.78 -5.77
C ALA A 316 11.02 7.43 -5.90
N THR A 317 10.96 8.76 -5.98
CA THR A 317 9.73 9.56 -5.97
C THR A 317 9.65 10.51 -7.18
N GLY A 318 8.44 10.87 -7.59
CA GLY A 318 8.22 11.87 -8.66
C GLY A 318 8.34 11.34 -10.09
N ILE A 319 8.30 10.01 -10.25
CA ILE A 319 8.67 9.27 -11.46
C ILE A 319 7.75 9.54 -12.68
N GLU A 320 6.51 10.00 -12.47
CA GLU A 320 5.47 9.98 -13.51
C GLU A 320 5.03 11.36 -14.06
N LYS A 321 5.66 12.48 -13.66
CA LYS A 321 5.24 13.84 -14.09
C LYS A 321 5.47 14.17 -15.58
N GLU A 322 6.07 13.28 -16.38
CA GLU A 322 6.43 13.55 -17.79
C GLU A 322 5.66 12.72 -18.84
N SER A 323 4.93 11.67 -18.45
CA SER A 323 4.16 10.83 -19.40
C SER A 323 2.91 11.50 -19.97
N MET A 324 2.53 12.69 -19.47
CA MET A 324 1.37 13.48 -19.92
C MET A 324 1.71 14.81 -20.61
N GLN A 325 2.88 14.94 -21.26
CA GLN A 325 3.13 16.08 -22.16
C GLN A 325 3.09 15.69 -23.65
N ASN A 326 2.09 16.28 -24.33
CA ASN A 326 1.85 16.28 -25.78
C ASN A 326 1.44 14.94 -26.43
N PRO A 327 0.13 14.72 -26.67
CA PRO A 327 -0.29 14.00 -27.87
C PRO A 327 0.14 14.82 -29.09
N THR A 328 1.32 14.51 -29.63
CA THR A 328 1.81 15.09 -30.90
C THR A 328 0.78 14.80 -31.98
N ILE A 329 0.03 15.82 -32.41
CA ILE A 329 -0.85 15.70 -33.57
C ILE A 329 0.04 15.41 -34.79
N HIS A 330 0.07 14.15 -35.20
CA HIS A 330 0.77 13.72 -36.39
C HIS A 330 0.00 14.26 -37.60
N SER A 331 0.36 15.47 -38.02
CA SER A 331 -0.19 16.11 -39.21
C SER A 331 0.07 15.24 -40.43
N LEU A 332 -0.98 14.59 -40.95
CA LEU A 332 -0.93 13.72 -42.12
C LEU A 332 -0.85 14.53 -43.44
N TYR A 333 0.08 15.49 -43.51
CA TYR A 333 0.31 16.33 -44.69
C TYR A 333 1.79 16.60 -44.96
N SER A 334 2.45 15.61 -45.54
CA SER A 334 3.57 15.84 -46.46
C SER A 334 3.86 14.59 -47.30
N ASP A 335 3.36 14.55 -48.54
CA ASP A 335 4.09 14.00 -49.69
C ASP A 335 3.33 14.24 -51.00
N SER A 336 3.65 15.36 -51.67
CA SER A 336 3.18 15.66 -53.04
C SER A 336 3.99 16.80 -53.70
N GLN A 337 5.33 16.75 -53.68
CA GLN A 337 6.18 17.46 -54.66
C GLN A 337 7.51 16.74 -54.92
N ASN A 338 7.49 15.73 -55.79
CA ASN A 338 8.46 15.61 -56.90
C ASN A 338 8.09 14.45 -57.82
N LEU A 339 7.74 14.75 -59.07
CA LEU A 339 7.93 13.89 -60.25
C LEU A 339 7.49 14.69 -61.49
N ASN A 340 8.47 15.21 -62.23
CA ASN A 340 8.24 15.97 -63.45
C ASN A 340 9.07 15.39 -64.59
N ASN A 341 8.49 14.46 -65.38
CA ASN A 341 8.76 14.36 -66.82
C ASN A 341 7.88 13.32 -67.53
N GLN A 342 7.37 13.68 -68.71
CA GLN A 342 7.03 12.80 -69.85
C GLN A 342 5.88 11.76 -69.64
N SER A 343 4.98 11.47 -70.59
CA SER A 343 4.66 12.10 -71.88
C SER A 343 3.38 11.48 -72.51
N VAL A 344 2.80 12.18 -73.51
CA VAL A 344 1.85 11.72 -74.56
C VAL A 344 0.39 11.30 -74.24
N SER A 345 -0.52 11.80 -75.10
CA SER A 345 -1.77 11.20 -75.64
C SER A 345 -3.09 11.11 -74.83
N ASN A 346 -4.01 12.00 -75.24
CA ASN A 346 -5.38 11.76 -75.73
C ASN A 346 -6.53 11.20 -74.85
N SER A 347 -7.57 12.05 -74.78
CA SER A 347 -9.01 11.73 -74.90
C SER A 347 -9.68 10.76 -73.91
N SER A 348 -10.55 11.27 -73.03
CA SER A 348 -12.00 11.26 -73.28
C SER A 348 -12.82 11.95 -72.16
N SER A 349 -13.76 12.78 -72.61
CA SER A 349 -15.05 13.20 -72.02
C SER A 349 -15.50 12.65 -70.64
N PHE A 350 -15.93 13.53 -69.74
CA PHE A 350 -17.35 13.96 -69.63
C PHE A 350 -17.50 15.24 -68.76
N GLY A 351 -18.52 16.07 -68.99
CA GLY A 351 -18.93 17.15 -68.06
C GLY A 351 -19.74 16.58 -66.89
N ILE A 352 -20.26 17.32 -65.91
CA ILE A 352 -20.80 18.69 -65.83
C ILE A 352 -20.67 19.11 -64.34
N ARG A 353 -20.12 20.28 -63.98
CA ARG A 353 -20.84 21.50 -63.47
C ARG A 353 -21.91 21.19 -62.38
N SER A 354 -22.13 21.90 -61.27
CA SER A 354 -21.72 23.22 -60.73
C SER A 354 -22.16 23.25 -59.23
N GLN A 355 -21.78 24.16 -58.33
CA GLN A 355 -20.83 25.29 -58.31
C GLN A 355 -20.56 25.71 -56.83
N THR A 356 -19.43 26.38 -56.55
CA THR A 356 -19.30 27.36 -55.44
C THR A 356 -19.26 28.78 -56.05
N PRO A 357 -19.38 29.86 -55.25
CA PRO A 357 -18.21 30.54 -54.65
C PRO A 357 -18.42 30.91 -53.15
N LEU A 358 -17.41 31.02 -52.27
CA LEU A 358 -16.30 32.00 -52.20
C LEU A 358 -16.79 33.48 -52.01
N ALA A 359 -16.18 34.35 -51.19
CA ALA A 359 -15.06 34.25 -50.22
C ALA A 359 -14.92 35.56 -49.40
N LYS A 360 -13.90 35.62 -48.51
CA LYS A 360 -13.05 36.81 -48.20
C LYS A 360 -13.70 38.00 -47.44
N GLU A 361 -12.99 38.78 -46.59
CA GLU A 361 -11.64 38.70 -46.00
C GLU A 361 -11.45 39.75 -44.86
N MET A 362 -10.37 39.62 -44.08
CA MET A 362 -9.67 40.64 -43.24
C MET A 362 -10.45 41.29 -42.06
N ASN A 363 -10.00 41.35 -40.78
CA ASN A 363 -8.71 41.38 -40.06
C ASN A 363 -8.30 42.80 -39.56
N ILE A 364 -7.59 42.87 -38.41
CA ILE A 364 -6.68 43.92 -37.90
C ILE A 364 -7.16 44.92 -36.78
N LYS A 365 -6.73 44.59 -35.53
CA LYS A 365 -6.10 45.41 -34.45
C LYS A 365 -6.84 46.33 -33.43
N GLN A 366 -6.28 46.23 -32.18
CA GLN A 366 -6.07 47.26 -31.12
C GLN A 366 -7.34 47.78 -30.39
N GLN A 367 -7.31 48.22 -29.11
CA GLN A 367 -6.22 48.74 -28.27
C GLN A 367 -6.51 48.54 -26.74
N GLU A 368 -5.55 48.88 -25.86
CA GLU A 368 -5.56 48.70 -24.38
C GLU A 368 -6.27 49.83 -23.58
N ASP A 369 -6.55 49.50 -22.30
CA ASP A 369 -6.63 50.36 -21.09
C ASP A 369 -7.64 51.53 -20.93
N GLY A 370 -8.15 51.67 -19.69
CA GLY A 370 -8.47 53.01 -19.14
C GLY A 370 -9.73 53.22 -18.28
N MET A 371 -9.67 52.81 -17.00
CA MET A 371 -10.16 53.56 -15.81
C MET A 371 -11.62 54.09 -15.61
N LEU A 372 -12.05 53.95 -14.34
CA LEU A 372 -12.82 54.91 -13.50
C LEU A 372 -14.36 55.00 -13.50
N SER A 373 -14.90 54.72 -12.30
CA SER A 373 -15.73 55.63 -11.46
C SER A 373 -17.26 55.45 -11.40
N ASN A 374 -17.67 54.86 -10.27
CA ASN A 374 -18.76 55.26 -9.36
C ASN A 374 -20.16 55.64 -9.89
N LYS A 375 -21.16 54.90 -9.38
CA LYS A 375 -22.32 55.55 -8.76
C LYS A 375 -22.81 54.76 -7.54
N GLU A 376 -22.90 55.43 -6.40
CA GLU A 376 -23.52 54.91 -5.17
C GLU A 376 -25.07 54.91 -5.29
N VAL A 377 -25.70 54.44 -4.20
CA VAL A 377 -26.97 54.92 -3.59
C VAL A 377 -28.05 53.83 -3.40
N THR A 378 -28.05 53.31 -2.18
CA THR A 378 -29.23 52.99 -1.32
C THR A 378 -29.93 51.63 -1.43
N MET A 379 -29.92 50.94 -0.28
CA MET A 379 -30.87 49.89 0.10
C MET A 379 -32.26 50.46 0.40
N SER A 380 -33.31 49.83 -0.11
CA SER A 380 -34.62 49.83 0.54
C SER A 380 -35.44 48.60 0.15
N GLN A 381 -35.61 47.71 1.12
CA GLN A 381 -36.80 46.87 1.39
C GLN A 381 -37.65 46.39 0.19
N ASP A 382 -37.59 45.08 -0.09
CA ASP A 382 -38.78 44.24 -0.30
C ASP A 382 -38.38 42.75 -0.27
N SER A 383 -38.43 42.14 0.92
CA SER A 383 -37.99 40.75 1.16
C SER A 383 -39.11 39.71 1.00
N ASP A 384 -40.38 40.13 0.97
CA ASP A 384 -41.53 39.25 1.22
C ASP A 384 -42.23 38.70 -0.05
N GLN A 385 -41.65 38.91 -1.25
CA GLN A 385 -42.22 38.44 -2.52
C GLN A 385 -41.43 37.31 -3.22
N VAL A 386 -40.19 37.03 -2.79
CA VAL A 386 -39.35 36.02 -3.44
C VAL A 386 -39.63 34.60 -2.93
N GLU A 387 -39.83 34.41 -1.62
CA GLU A 387 -40.04 33.06 -1.03
C GLU A 387 -41.31 32.37 -1.55
N LYS A 388 -42.42 33.11 -1.70
CA LYS A 388 -43.69 32.59 -2.24
C LYS A 388 -43.64 32.20 -3.73
N SER A 389 -42.58 32.55 -4.44
CA SER A 389 -42.39 32.17 -5.85
C SER A 389 -41.58 30.87 -5.99
N ILE A 390 -40.91 30.42 -4.92
CA ILE A 390 -40.06 29.22 -4.90
C ILE A 390 -40.84 28.01 -4.38
N GLU A 391 -41.61 28.15 -3.29
CA GLU A 391 -42.42 27.05 -2.74
C GLU A 391 -43.44 26.52 -3.77
N ASN A 392 -44.10 27.41 -4.52
CA ASN A 392 -45.07 27.01 -5.55
C ASN A 392 -44.41 26.24 -6.72
N ASN A 393 -43.16 26.56 -7.07
CA ASN A 393 -42.42 25.84 -8.13
C ASN A 393 -41.90 24.45 -7.70
N ILE A 394 -41.89 24.15 -6.40
CA ILE A 394 -41.47 22.85 -5.87
C ILE A 394 -42.68 21.91 -5.80
N ASN A 395 -43.83 22.38 -5.33
CA ASN A 395 -45.05 21.55 -5.27
C ASN A 395 -45.54 21.13 -6.68
N ASP A 396 -45.57 22.05 -7.65
CA ASP A 396 -45.94 21.74 -9.05
C ASP A 396 -44.98 20.74 -9.73
N ARG A 397 -43.81 20.47 -9.15
CA ARG A 397 -42.84 19.46 -9.63
C ARG A 397 -42.87 18.13 -8.88
N ILE A 398 -43.54 18.06 -7.73
CA ILE A 398 -43.67 16.82 -6.96
C ILE A 398 -44.92 16.06 -7.40
N ASP A 399 -46.04 16.75 -7.68
CA ASP A 399 -47.27 16.10 -8.15
C ASP A 399 -47.12 15.53 -9.57
N ASN A 400 -46.35 16.17 -10.45
CA ASN A 400 -46.08 15.70 -11.83
C ASN A 400 -45.06 14.55 -11.94
N PHE A 401 -44.56 13.99 -10.83
CA PHE A 401 -43.66 12.83 -10.83
C PHE A 401 -44.31 11.56 -10.26
N ALA A 402 -45.57 11.65 -9.80
CA ALA A 402 -46.29 10.57 -9.13
C ALA A 402 -47.33 9.85 -9.99
N GLU A 403 -47.68 10.38 -11.18
CA GLU A 403 -48.71 9.81 -12.06
C GLU A 403 -48.16 9.04 -13.28
N ASP A 404 -46.82 8.99 -13.49
CA ASP A 404 -46.20 8.42 -14.70
C ASP A 404 -45.40 7.12 -14.44
N THR A 405 -45.61 6.46 -13.29
CA THR A 405 -44.90 5.21 -12.88
C THR A 405 -45.77 3.97 -12.74
N ASP A 406 -47.10 4.06 -12.92
CA ASP A 406 -48.02 2.91 -12.80
C ASP A 406 -48.45 2.30 -14.15
N GLU A 407 -48.04 2.87 -15.30
CA GLU A 407 -48.42 2.39 -16.64
C GLU A 407 -47.25 1.79 -17.45
N PHE A 408 -46.12 1.45 -16.80
CA PHE A 408 -44.93 0.86 -17.44
C PHE A 408 -44.52 -0.53 -16.91
N LEU A 409 -45.38 -1.20 -16.14
CA LEU A 409 -45.11 -2.52 -15.52
C LEU A 409 -45.97 -3.69 -16.05
N THR A 410 -46.74 -3.48 -17.12
CA THR A 410 -47.73 -4.47 -17.60
C THR A 410 -47.47 -5.12 -18.96
N ASP A 411 -46.42 -4.73 -19.71
CA ASP A 411 -46.27 -5.10 -21.14
C ASP A 411 -45.02 -5.94 -21.51
N VAL A 412 -44.52 -6.80 -20.60
CA VAL A 412 -43.50 -7.82 -20.94
C VAL A 412 -43.72 -9.19 -20.25
N TYR A 413 -44.95 -9.71 -20.17
CA TYR A 413 -45.19 -11.14 -19.82
C TYR A 413 -46.47 -11.74 -20.44
N GLU A 414 -46.51 -11.90 -21.76
CA GLU A 414 -47.31 -12.96 -22.41
C GLU A 414 -46.42 -13.85 -23.28
N ALA A 415 -45.88 -14.92 -22.67
CA ALA A 415 -45.32 -16.06 -23.39
C ALA A 415 -45.43 -17.35 -22.54
N ASP A 416 -46.30 -18.24 -23.02
CA ASP A 416 -46.42 -19.68 -22.72
C ASP A 416 -46.58 -20.16 -21.26
N GLN A 417 -47.78 -20.64 -20.93
CA GLN A 417 -48.02 -21.52 -19.78
C GLN A 417 -47.83 -22.99 -20.19
N SER A 418 -46.63 -23.54 -20.04
CA SER A 418 -46.47 -24.99 -19.79
C SER A 418 -45.21 -25.32 -18.99
N GLU A 419 -45.36 -26.30 -18.10
CA GLU A 419 -44.32 -26.95 -17.26
C GLU A 419 -43.60 -26.09 -16.20
N THR A 420 -44.11 -26.17 -14.97
CA THR A 420 -43.42 -25.75 -13.74
C THR A 420 -42.11 -26.54 -13.56
N PHE A 421 -40.96 -25.88 -13.73
CA PHE A 421 -39.66 -26.52 -13.52
C PHE A 421 -39.44 -26.90 -12.05
N VAL A 422 -39.54 -28.19 -11.74
CA VAL A 422 -39.13 -28.77 -10.46
C VAL A 422 -37.73 -29.37 -10.65
N PRO A 423 -36.69 -28.92 -9.90
CA PRO A 423 -35.37 -29.52 -10.01
C PRO A 423 -35.41 -30.98 -9.53
N PRO A 424 -34.75 -31.92 -10.23
CA PRO A 424 -34.73 -33.32 -9.80
C PRO A 424 -34.05 -33.46 -8.43
N PRO A 425 -34.51 -34.38 -7.57
CA PRO A 425 -33.87 -34.63 -6.28
C PRO A 425 -32.42 -35.08 -6.49
N ALA A 426 -31.52 -34.65 -5.59
CA ALA A 426 -30.10 -34.94 -5.68
C ALA A 426 -29.85 -36.44 -5.87
N ILE A 427 -29.21 -36.80 -6.99
CA ILE A 427 -28.82 -38.16 -7.30
C ILE A 427 -27.81 -38.59 -6.24
N LYS A 428 -28.20 -39.52 -5.36
CA LYS A 428 -27.24 -40.23 -4.52
C LYS A 428 -26.27 -40.96 -5.46
N PRO A 429 -24.94 -40.81 -5.32
CA PRO A 429 -24.00 -41.53 -6.16
C PRO A 429 -24.12 -43.03 -5.88
N GLY A 430 -24.78 -43.74 -6.80
CA GLY A 430 -24.85 -45.19 -6.83
C GLY A 430 -23.56 -45.79 -7.39
N GLY A 431 -22.45 -45.56 -6.69
CA GLY A 431 -21.28 -46.43 -6.72
C GLY A 431 -21.36 -47.38 -5.53
N GLU A 432 -20.86 -48.61 -5.67
CA GLU A 432 -20.92 -49.61 -4.62
C GLU A 432 -20.23 -49.10 -3.34
N GLU A 433 -20.92 -49.21 -2.19
CA GLU A 433 -20.29 -48.97 -0.88
C GLU A 433 -19.30 -50.10 -0.59
N GLU A 434 -18.06 -49.96 -1.05
CA GLU A 434 -16.94 -50.61 -0.38
C GLU A 434 -16.92 -50.12 1.07
N GLN A 435 -17.33 -51.01 1.98
CA GLN A 435 -17.19 -50.81 3.41
C GLN A 435 -15.70 -50.83 3.78
N LEU A 436 -15.03 -49.69 3.60
CA LEU A 436 -13.80 -49.40 4.29
C LEU A 436 -14.12 -49.35 5.79
N GLU A 437 -13.78 -50.44 6.48
CA GLU A 437 -13.87 -50.54 7.93
C GLU A 437 -13.19 -49.31 8.56
N LYS A 438 -13.93 -48.58 9.40
CA LYS A 438 -13.32 -47.53 10.23
C LYS A 438 -12.33 -48.23 11.16
N PRO A 439 -11.02 -47.92 11.12
CA PRO A 439 -10.08 -48.50 12.05
C PRO A 439 -10.47 -48.09 13.47
N ASP A 440 -10.59 -49.08 14.35
CA ASP A 440 -10.90 -48.85 15.77
C ASP A 440 -9.74 -48.05 16.41
N PRO A 441 -9.98 -46.84 16.93
CA PRO A 441 -8.92 -45.93 17.37
C PRO A 441 -8.07 -46.46 18.54
N PHE A 442 -8.45 -47.58 19.16
CA PHE A 442 -7.65 -48.25 20.19
C PHE A 442 -6.64 -49.29 19.66
N VAL A 443 -6.77 -49.74 18.41
CA VAL A 443 -5.86 -50.75 17.81
C VAL A 443 -4.52 -50.13 17.42
N GLU A 444 -4.54 -48.91 16.88
CA GLU A 444 -3.32 -48.21 16.44
C GLU A 444 -2.44 -47.79 17.63
N ALA A 445 -3.05 -47.36 18.74
CA ALA A 445 -2.37 -47.09 20.01
C ALA A 445 -1.77 -48.35 20.67
N ALA A 446 -2.38 -49.52 20.48
CA ALA A 446 -1.82 -50.79 20.93
C ALA A 446 -0.63 -51.25 20.06
N LEU A 447 -0.69 -51.01 18.74
CA LEU A 447 0.40 -51.33 17.83
C LEU A 447 1.64 -50.45 18.07
N ALA A 448 1.44 -49.14 18.29
CA ALA A 448 2.53 -48.18 18.54
C ALA A 448 3.35 -48.50 19.81
N ASN A 449 2.71 -49.01 20.86
CA ASN A 449 3.40 -49.43 22.09
C ASN A 449 4.07 -50.81 22.01
N SER A 450 3.95 -51.54 20.88
CA SER A 450 4.49 -52.90 20.73
C SER A 450 5.87 -52.99 20.05
N LYS A 451 6.44 -51.86 19.58
CA LYS A 451 7.66 -51.83 18.75
C LYS A 451 8.75 -50.86 19.25
N SER A 452 9.07 -50.88 20.55
CA SER A 452 10.26 -50.19 21.07
C SER A 452 10.81 -50.74 22.40
N GLU A 453 11.08 -52.06 22.49
CA GLU A 453 12.03 -52.57 23.49
C GLU A 453 13.41 -52.88 22.87
N PRO A 454 14.49 -52.16 23.24
CA PRO A 454 15.85 -52.61 23.04
C PRO A 454 16.25 -53.63 24.12
N SER A 455 16.80 -54.75 23.67
CA SER A 455 17.16 -55.93 24.45
C SER A 455 18.04 -55.67 25.68
N LYS A 456 17.51 -55.95 26.88
CA LYS A 456 18.33 -56.13 28.09
C LYS A 456 18.79 -57.58 28.23
N GLN A 457 20.04 -57.84 27.86
CA GLN A 457 20.70 -59.11 28.17
C GLN A 457 20.85 -59.29 29.69
N VAL A 458 20.35 -60.41 30.20
CA VAL A 458 20.63 -60.87 31.56
C VAL A 458 22.04 -61.43 31.62
N LYS A 459 22.92 -60.80 32.40
CA LYS A 459 24.10 -61.47 32.97
C LYS A 459 24.10 -61.34 34.49
N LYS A 460 24.36 -62.47 35.14
CA LYS A 460 24.38 -62.65 36.59
C LYS A 460 25.49 -61.83 37.24
N SER A 461 25.27 -61.50 38.50
CA SER A 461 26.33 -61.12 39.43
C SER A 461 27.44 -62.18 39.50
N SER A 462 28.68 -61.72 39.38
CA SER A 462 29.78 -62.27 40.19
C SER A 462 30.10 -61.25 41.28
N ALA A 463 30.23 -61.69 42.52
CA ALA A 463 30.58 -60.82 43.64
C ALA A 463 31.96 -60.16 43.45
N LEU A 464 32.14 -58.96 44.03
CA LEU A 464 33.37 -58.46 44.68
C LEU A 464 33.17 -56.97 45.08
N LEU A 465 33.26 -56.68 46.39
CA LEU A 465 33.69 -55.42 47.03
C LEU A 465 32.97 -54.12 46.60
N ASP A 466 32.19 -53.41 47.41
CA ASP A 466 32.30 -53.08 48.84
C ASP A 466 33.61 -52.38 49.24
N LYS A 467 33.80 -51.12 48.78
CA LYS A 467 34.39 -49.98 49.54
C LYS A 467 34.52 -48.71 48.70
N MET A 468 34.22 -47.55 49.33
CA MET A 468 34.56 -46.18 48.91
C MET A 468 33.89 -45.75 47.56
N VAL A 469 33.27 -44.58 47.44
CA VAL A 469 33.78 -43.25 47.82
C VAL A 469 32.70 -42.44 48.56
N SER A 470 32.95 -42.17 49.83
CA SER A 470 32.50 -40.93 50.47
C SER A 470 33.55 -39.82 50.23
N VAL A 471 33.20 -38.58 50.56
CA VAL A 471 34.01 -37.34 50.54
C VAL A 471 33.81 -36.46 49.30
N SER A 472 32.76 -35.63 49.40
CA SER A 472 32.87 -34.23 49.04
C SER A 472 32.86 -33.43 50.35
N LEU A 473 34.00 -32.84 50.73
CA LEU A 473 34.07 -31.65 51.59
C LEU A 473 35.48 -31.07 51.56
N ARG A 474 35.57 -29.74 51.56
CA ARG A 474 36.81 -29.01 51.31
C ARG A 474 37.70 -28.95 52.56
N LYS A 475 38.97 -29.25 52.30
CA LYS A 475 40.17 -28.86 53.06
C LYS A 475 40.03 -27.51 53.78
N LYS A 476 40.21 -27.51 55.10
CA LYS A 476 40.78 -26.38 55.84
C LYS A 476 41.69 -26.88 56.95
N ASP A 477 42.83 -26.21 57.06
CA ASP A 477 43.78 -26.19 58.17
C ASP A 477 44.58 -27.48 58.48
N SER A 478 45.74 -27.24 59.09
CA SER A 478 46.98 -28.00 58.98
C SER A 478 47.42 -28.64 60.31
N THR A 479 48.51 -29.42 60.24
CA THR A 479 49.50 -29.80 61.29
C THR A 479 49.41 -31.19 61.94
N SER A 480 50.61 -31.77 62.13
CA SER A 480 50.97 -33.03 62.82
C SER A 480 50.36 -34.35 62.29
N GLY A 481 51.07 -35.48 62.21
CA GLY A 481 52.49 -35.76 62.53
C GLY A 481 52.62 -37.11 63.25
N ASN A 482 53.54 -37.96 62.78
CA ASN A 482 53.87 -39.31 63.33
C ASN A 482 52.75 -40.37 63.22
N ASP A 483 53.02 -41.68 63.05
CA ASP A 483 54.26 -42.44 62.83
C ASP A 483 54.04 -43.49 61.70
#